data_AF-A0A2D4J0M5-F1
#
_entry.id   AF-A0A2D4J0M5-F1
#
_cell.length_a   1.000
_cell.length_b   1.000
_cell.length_c   1.000
_cell.angle_alpha   90.00
_cell.angle_beta   90.00
_cell.angle_gamma   90.00
#
_symmetry.space_group_name_H-M   'P 1'
#
loop_
_entity.id
_entity.type
_entity.pdbx_description
1 polymer ?
#
loop_
_entity_poly.entity_id
_entity_poly.type
_entity_poly.pdbx_seq_one_letter_code
_entity_poly.pdbx_strand_id
1 'polypeptide(L)'
;IKPQDERIRNELIFMKHKLNIINQEERVKEVKRAKQNFFEHANKPGRWLAHKLRTEKERRLIHELENDEGELEYQMTEKKKIVQKYFEQLYTEDEINPETIEQYLIK
;
A
#
# COMPACT_ATOMS: atom_id res chain seq x y z
N ILE A 1 25.81 59.27 -35.51
CA ILE A 1 25.21 57.92 -35.67
C ILE A 1 23.94 58.09 -36.51
N LYS A 2 23.72 57.28 -37.55
CA LYS A 2 22.59 57.50 -38.47
C LYS A 2 21.27 57.18 -37.74
N PRO A 3 20.23 58.03 -37.86
CA PRO A 3 18.96 57.84 -37.13
C PRO A 3 18.21 56.54 -37.48
N GLN A 4 18.52 55.94 -38.62
CA GLN A 4 18.00 54.63 -39.05
C GLN A 4 18.50 53.48 -38.16
N ASP A 5 19.76 53.52 -37.71
CA ASP A 5 20.37 52.46 -36.89
C ASP A 5 19.76 52.41 -35.48
N GLU A 6 19.38 53.57 -34.94
CA GLU A 6 18.77 53.68 -33.62
C GLU A 6 17.34 53.13 -33.60
N ARG A 7 16.57 53.36 -34.68
CA ARG A 7 15.25 52.76 -34.87
C ARG A 7 15.32 51.23 -34.93
N ILE A 8 16.22 50.68 -35.74
CA ILE A 8 16.42 49.23 -35.87
C ILE A 8 16.84 48.63 -34.51
N ARG A 9 17.73 49.31 -33.78
CA ARG A 9 18.15 48.87 -32.44
C ARG A 9 16.99 48.83 -31.46
N ASN A 10 16.13 49.85 -31.46
CA ASN A 10 14.96 49.92 -30.58
C ASN A 10 13.93 48.84 -30.91
N GLU A 11 13.69 48.56 -32.20
CA GLU A 11 12.83 47.46 -32.63
C GLU A 11 13.37 46.09 -32.17
N LEU A 12 14.68 45.88 -32.26
CA LEU A 12 15.32 44.64 -31.83
C LEU A 12 15.24 44.44 -30.31
N ILE A 13 15.38 45.52 -29.53
CA ILE A 13 15.17 45.51 -28.08
C ILE A 13 13.72 45.15 -27.75
N PHE A 14 12.76 45.76 -28.45
CA PHE A 14 11.33 45.49 -28.25
C PHE A 14 10.97 44.03 -28.57
N MET A 15 11.44 43.50 -29.71
CA MET A 15 11.24 42.11 -30.09
C MET A 15 11.84 41.14 -29.07
N LYS A 16 13.06 41.43 -28.57
CA LYS A 16 13.70 40.62 -27.53
C LYS A 16 12.90 40.62 -26.23
N HIS A 17 12.34 41.77 -25.83
CA HIS A 17 11.50 41.86 -24.64
C HIS A 17 10.20 41.06 -24.80
N LYS A 18 9.54 41.18 -25.95
CA LYS A 18 8.32 40.40 -26.26
C LYS A 18 8.59 38.90 -26.25
N LEU A 19 9.69 38.45 -26.83
CA LEU A 19 10.10 37.05 -26.80
C LEU A 19 10.34 36.56 -25.36
N ASN A 20 10.99 37.38 -24.53
CA ASN A 20 11.24 37.04 -23.13
C ASN A 20 9.93 36.86 -22.33
N ILE A 21 8.93 37.73 -22.55
CA ILE A 21 7.62 37.61 -21.91
C ILE A 21 6.95 36.29 -22.30
N ILE A 22 6.91 35.97 -23.60
CA ILE A 22 6.31 34.72 -24.10
C ILE A 22 6.99 33.49 -23.46
N ASN A 23 8.32 33.47 -23.45
CA ASN A 23 9.08 32.38 -22.84
C ASN A 23 8.82 32.26 -21.33
N GLN A 24 8.65 33.39 -20.61
CA GLN A 24 8.31 33.38 -19.20
C GLN A 24 6.91 32.79 -18.97
N GLU A 25 5.92 33.17 -19.78
CA GLU A 25 4.57 32.63 -19.68
C GLU A 25 4.51 31.12 -19.96
N GLU A 26 5.26 30.64 -20.96
CA GLU A 26 5.36 29.21 -21.26
C GLU A 26 5.96 28.44 -20.09
N ARG A 27 7.07 28.92 -19.52
CA ARG A 27 7.68 28.27 -18.34
C ARG A 27 6.74 28.24 -17.15
N VAL A 28 5.97 29.30 -16.91
CA VAL A 28 4.95 29.31 -15.84
C VAL A 28 3.89 28.24 -16.09
N LYS A 29 3.42 28.09 -17.33
CA LYS A 29 2.45 27.04 -17.71
C LYS A 29 3.03 25.63 -17.53
N GLU A 30 4.28 25.40 -17.92
CA GLU A 30 4.96 24.13 -17.73
C GLU A 30 5.12 23.77 -16.25
N VAL A 31 5.56 24.71 -15.42
CA VAL A 31 5.67 24.51 -13.97
C VAL A 31 4.31 24.19 -13.36
N LYS A 32 3.25 24.87 -13.80
CA LYS A 32 1.88 24.60 -13.33
C LYS A 32 1.42 23.18 -13.73
N ARG A 33 1.67 22.76 -14.98
CA ARG A 33 1.36 21.40 -15.45
C ARG A 33 2.15 20.33 -14.68
N ALA A 34 3.45 20.56 -14.46
CA ALA A 34 4.28 19.63 -13.69
C ALA A 34 3.78 19.48 -12.24
N LYS A 35 3.42 20.58 -11.58
CA LYS A 35 2.79 20.55 -10.24
C LYS A 35 1.47 19.80 -10.26
N GLN A 36 0.60 20.07 -11.24
CA GLN A 36 -0.68 19.38 -11.37
C GLN A 36 -0.50 17.86 -11.53
N ASN A 37 0.37 17.44 -12.45
CA ASN A 37 0.68 16.02 -12.66
C ASN A 37 1.23 15.36 -11.38
N PHE A 38 2.08 16.08 -10.64
CA PHE A 38 2.57 15.61 -9.35
C PHE A 38 1.41 15.36 -8.37
N PHE A 39 0.47 16.29 -8.20
CA PHE A 39 -0.66 16.09 -7.29
C PHE A 39 -1.67 15.03 -7.77
N GLU A 40 -1.89 14.92 -9.08
CA GLU A 40 -2.73 13.87 -9.64
C GLU A 40 -2.17 12.47 -9.34
N HIS A 41 -0.84 12.30 -9.33
CA HIS A 41 -0.18 11.00 -9.18
C HIS A 41 0.46 10.75 -7.79
N ALA A 42 0.68 11.77 -6.97
CA ALA A 42 1.44 11.68 -5.71
C ALA A 42 0.90 10.62 -4.74
N ASN A 43 -0.43 10.46 -4.68
CA ASN A 43 -1.06 9.53 -3.75
C ASN A 43 -1.52 8.21 -4.38
N LYS A 44 -1.25 7.95 -5.67
CA LYS A 44 -1.64 6.68 -6.30
C LYS A 44 -0.89 5.49 -5.69
N PRO A 45 0.46 5.53 -5.53
CA PRO A 45 1.20 4.43 -4.91
C PRO A 45 0.79 4.22 -3.45
N GLY A 46 0.59 5.29 -2.68
CA GLY A 46 0.13 5.21 -1.30
C GLY A 46 -1.28 4.61 -1.17
N ARG A 47 -2.22 5.01 -2.04
CA ARG A 47 -3.57 4.43 -2.10
C ARG A 47 -3.54 2.96 -2.48
N TRP A 48 -2.73 2.59 -3.47
CA TRP A 48 -2.55 1.20 -3.88
C TRP A 48 -1.94 0.35 -2.77
N LEU A 49 -0.93 0.85 -2.08
CA LEU A 49 -0.35 0.20 -0.92
C LEU A 49 -1.38 0.03 0.20
N ALA A 50 -2.12 1.08 0.54
CA ALA A 50 -3.18 1.01 1.55
C ALA A 50 -4.27 -0.01 1.18
N HIS A 51 -4.69 -0.04 -0.08
CA HIS A 51 -5.63 -1.03 -0.58
C HIS A 51 -5.08 -2.45 -0.45
N LYS A 52 -3.83 -2.67 -0.91
CA LYS A 52 -3.17 -3.97 -0.81
C LYS A 52 -3.05 -4.43 0.64
N LEU A 53 -2.65 -3.56 1.56
CA LEU A 53 -2.55 -3.85 2.99
C LEU A 53 -3.92 -4.20 3.60
N ARG A 54 -4.97 -3.47 3.20
CA ARG A 54 -6.35 -3.76 3.65
C ARG A 54 -6.78 -5.15 3.17
N THR A 55 -6.60 -5.46 1.89
CA THR A 55 -6.94 -6.78 1.34
C THR A 55 -6.15 -7.91 2.00
N GLU A 56 -4.85 -7.72 2.25
CA GLU A 56 -4.03 -8.70 2.97
C GLU A 56 -4.50 -8.90 4.43
N LYS A 57 -4.91 -7.82 5.11
CA LYS A 57 -5.44 -7.90 6.47
C LYS A 57 -6.80 -8.62 6.51
N GLU A 58 -7.69 -8.33 5.56
CA GLU A 58 -8.99 -9.00 5.42
C GLU A 58 -8.82 -10.49 5.15
N ARG A 59 -7.91 -10.89 4.24
CA ARG A 59 -7.62 -12.30 3.95
C ARG A 59 -7.12 -13.11 5.15
N ARG A 60 -6.38 -12.46 6.06
CA ARG A 60 -5.83 -13.11 7.27
C ARG A 60 -6.80 -13.10 8.45
N LEU A 61 -7.92 -12.39 8.33
CA LEU A 61 -8.88 -12.29 9.41
C LEU A 61 -9.73 -13.55 9.48
N ILE A 62 -9.72 -14.20 10.64
CA ILE A 62 -10.59 -15.35 10.90
C ILE A 62 -11.97 -14.81 11.31
N HIS A 63 -12.92 -14.88 10.36
CA HIS A 63 -14.29 -14.37 10.54
C HIS A 63 -15.12 -15.29 11.43
N GLU A 64 -15.06 -16.59 11.17
CA GLU A 64 -15.82 -17.64 11.86
C GLU A 64 -14.92 -18.84 12.15
N LEU A 65 -15.29 -19.62 13.15
CA LEU A 65 -14.70 -20.93 13.45
C LEU A 65 -15.82 -21.90 13.79
N GLU A 66 -15.66 -23.15 13.37
CA GLU A 66 -16.56 -24.24 13.73
C GLU A 66 -16.25 -24.71 15.16
N ASN A 67 -17.29 -24.89 15.97
CA ASN A 67 -17.17 -25.46 17.31
C ASN A 67 -17.12 -27.01 17.26
N ASP A 68 -16.99 -27.68 18.41
CA ASP A 68 -16.94 -29.14 18.48
C ASP A 68 -18.25 -29.84 18.03
N GLU A 69 -19.36 -29.09 18.00
CA GLU A 69 -20.70 -29.55 17.63
C GLU A 69 -21.01 -29.31 16.14
N GLY A 70 -20.10 -28.68 15.40
CA GLY A 70 -20.25 -28.34 13.98
C GLY A 70 -20.95 -27.02 13.69
N GLU A 71 -21.21 -26.19 14.70
CA GLU A 71 -21.85 -24.88 14.56
C GLU A 71 -20.82 -23.77 14.34
N LEU A 72 -21.15 -22.83 13.44
CA LEU A 72 -20.28 -21.70 13.10
C LEU A 72 -20.40 -20.59 14.14
N GLU A 73 -19.27 -20.28 14.78
CA GLU A 73 -19.15 -19.22 15.77
C GLU A 73 -18.43 -17.98 15.25
N TYR A 74 -19.09 -16.84 15.44
CA TYR A 74 -18.63 -15.52 14.96
C TYR A 74 -18.06 -14.67 16.10
N GLN A 75 -18.48 -14.95 17.34
CA GLN A 75 -18.10 -14.17 18.52
C GLN A 75 -16.62 -14.37 18.84
N MET A 76 -15.93 -13.27 19.16
CA MET A 76 -14.49 -13.32 19.45
C MET A 76 -14.17 -14.14 20.71
N THR A 77 -15.05 -14.13 21.71
CA THR A 77 -14.89 -14.91 22.95
C THR A 77 -14.93 -16.41 22.67
N GLU A 78 -15.91 -16.86 21.90
CA GLU A 78 -16.06 -18.29 21.56
C GLU A 78 -14.95 -18.76 20.64
N LYS A 79 -14.58 -17.96 19.62
CA LYS A 79 -13.42 -18.27 18.77
C LYS A 79 -12.12 -18.47 19.56
N LYS A 80 -11.88 -17.67 20.60
CA LYS A 80 -10.71 -17.84 21.46
C LYS A 80 -10.75 -19.16 22.23
N LYS A 81 -11.90 -19.56 22.76
CA LYS A 81 -12.06 -20.84 23.47
C LYS A 81 -11.82 -22.02 22.53
N ILE A 82 -12.40 -21.99 21.32
CA ILE A 82 -12.22 -23.02 20.29
C ILE A 82 -10.74 -23.18 19.95
N VAL A 83 -10.05 -22.07 19.65
CA VAL A 83 -8.62 -22.08 19.33
C VAL A 83 -7.79 -22.59 20.51
N GLN A 84 -8.09 -22.13 21.73
CA GLN A 84 -7.39 -22.59 22.92
C GLN A 84 -7.54 -24.09 23.12
N LYS A 85 -8.77 -24.61 23.08
CA LYS A 85 -9.05 -26.05 23.24
C LYS A 85 -8.34 -26.89 22.18
N TYR A 86 -8.37 -26.44 20.92
CA TYR A 86 -7.68 -27.12 19.82
C TYR A 86 -6.17 -27.23 20.10
N PHE A 87 -5.53 -26.14 20.52
CA PHE A 87 -4.10 -26.18 20.84
C PHE A 87 -3.81 -26.97 22.10
N GLU A 88 -4.66 -26.93 23.12
CA GLU A 88 -4.51 -27.77 24.32
C GLU A 88 -4.48 -29.26 23.94
N GLN A 89 -5.39 -29.71 23.06
CA GLN A 89 -5.42 -31.09 22.55
C GLN A 89 -4.19 -31.48 21.72
N LEU A 90 -3.54 -30.53 21.04
CA LEU A 90 -2.30 -30.81 20.29
C LEU A 90 -1.09 -31.06 21.20
N TYR A 91 -1.16 -30.59 22.45
CA TYR A 91 -0.08 -30.70 23.42
C TYR A 91 -0.43 -31.60 24.61
N THR A 92 -1.62 -32.20 24.64
CA THR A 92 -1.86 -33.32 25.55
C THR A 92 -0.94 -34.46 25.12
N GLU A 93 -0.09 -34.94 26.04
CA GLU A 93 0.67 -36.17 25.82
C GLU A 93 -0.31 -37.26 25.41
N ASP A 94 -0.02 -37.92 24.29
CA ASP A 94 -0.71 -39.17 23.97
C ASP A 94 -0.57 -40.06 25.22
N GLU A 95 -1.68 -40.63 25.70
CA GLU A 95 -1.65 -41.68 26.73
C GLU A 95 -1.02 -42.94 26.10
N ILE A 96 0.26 -42.87 25.75
CA ILE A 96 1.01 -44.00 25.24
C ILE A 96 1.27 -44.86 26.47
N ASN A 97 0.57 -45.99 26.54
CA ASN A 97 0.84 -46.96 27.58
C ASN A 97 2.35 -47.32 27.52
N PRO A 98 3.11 -47.11 28.61
CA PRO A 98 4.53 -47.44 28.68
C PRO A 98 4.86 -48.84 28.20
N GLU A 99 3.97 -49.82 28.41
CA GLU A 99 4.16 -51.20 27.96
C GLU A 99 4.21 -51.33 26.44
N THR A 100 3.52 -50.45 25.70
CA THR A 100 3.57 -50.41 24.23
C THR A 100 4.92 -49.92 23.74
N ILE A 101 5.53 -48.98 24.46
CA ILE A 101 6.87 -48.47 24.19
C ILE A 101 7.90 -49.56 24.49
N GLU A 102 7.77 -50.22 25.64
CA GLU A 102 8.65 -51.32 26.02
C GLU A 102 8.59 -52.49 25.02
N GLN A 103 7.38 -52.90 24.60
CA GLN A 103 7.21 -53.93 23.58
C GLN A 103 7.82 -53.56 22.22
N TYR A 104 7.77 -52.27 21.85
CA TYR A 104 8.40 -51.80 20.61
C TYR A 104 9.93 -51.81 20.71
N LEU A 105 10.50 -51.46 21.87
CA LEU A 105 11.95 -51.44 22.09
C LEU A 105 12.58 -52.82 22.27
N ILE A 106 11.79 -53.81 22.72
CA ILE A 106 12.24 -55.20 22.89
C ILE A 106 12.27 -55.95 21.54
N LYS A 107 11.55 -55.46 20.53
CA LYS A 107 11.45 -56.08 19.19
C LYS A 107 12.55 -55.59 18.25
#